data_AF-A0A832ZES4-F1
#
_entry.id   AF-A0A832ZES4-F1
#
_cell.length_a   1.000
_cell.length_b   1.000
_cell.length_c   1.000
_cell.angle_alpha   90.00
_cell.angle_beta   90.00
_cell.angle_gamma   90.00
#
_symmetry.space_group_name_H-M   'P 1'
#
loop_
_entity.id
_entity.type
_entity.pdbx_description
1 polymer ?
#
loop_
_entity_poly.entity_id
_entity_poly.type
_entity_poly.pdbx_seq_one_letter_code
_entity_poly.pdbx_strand_id
1 'polypeptide(L)'
;MPVLGINITKIDIEKKGGAVGRVEVNLSPQIEDVRLGELRMPTGKINGIEVLFEYKINYRPEIASAVIKGMVFYLPPQKEQIDEILDLWEKEKKVKPEIFAEVVNFITNEITPILMVAAKDMKIPYHIPLPRVALRQRE
;
A
#
# COMPACT_ATOMS: atom_id res chain seq x y z
N MET A 1 4.26 15.56 4.47
CA MET A 1 4.25 14.14 4.08
C MET A 1 5.71 13.69 4.02
N PRO A 2 6.15 12.80 4.93
CA PRO A 2 7.54 12.34 5.01
C PRO A 2 7.92 11.35 3.91
N VAL A 3 6.95 10.79 3.18
CA VAL A 3 7.21 9.88 2.07
C VAL A 3 7.51 10.66 0.78
N LEU A 4 8.63 10.34 0.13
CA LEU A 4 9.08 11.03 -1.09
C LEU A 4 8.64 10.32 -2.38
N GLY A 5 8.32 9.04 -2.33
CA GLY A 5 7.88 8.30 -3.50
C GLY A 5 7.72 6.79 -3.27
N ILE A 6 7.18 6.13 -4.28
CA ILE A 6 6.96 4.68 -4.36
C ILE A 6 7.58 4.13 -5.64
N ASN A 7 8.14 2.94 -5.54
CA ASN A 7 8.57 2.15 -6.69
C ASN A 7 7.92 0.77 -6.61
N ILE A 8 6.98 0.51 -7.52
CA ILE A 8 6.25 -0.76 -7.59
C ILE A 8 7.09 -1.75 -8.40
N THR A 9 7.43 -2.88 -7.79
CA THR A 9 8.30 -3.91 -8.40
C THR A 9 7.51 -5.09 -8.96
N LYS A 10 6.33 -5.38 -8.40
CA LYS A 10 5.45 -6.44 -8.88
C LYS A 10 3.99 -6.07 -8.64
N ILE A 11 3.17 -6.31 -9.64
CA ILE A 11 1.70 -6.32 -9.54
C ILE A 11 1.25 -7.68 -10.06
N ASP A 12 0.52 -8.42 -9.24
CA ASP A 12 -0.03 -9.72 -9.57
C ASP A 12 -1.50 -9.71 -9.20
N ILE A 13 -2.38 -9.96 -10.17
CA ILE A 13 -3.82 -9.94 -9.97
C ILE A 13 -4.39 -11.15 -10.67
N GLU A 14 -5.08 -11.97 -9.90
CA GLU A 14 -5.66 -13.22 -10.34
C GLU A 14 -7.17 -13.19 -10.11
N LYS A 15 -7.95 -13.40 -11.18
CA LYS A 15 -9.39 -13.66 -11.09
C LYS A 15 -9.59 -15.17 -11.02
N LYS A 16 -10.14 -15.63 -9.90
CA LYS A 16 -10.32 -17.05 -9.60
C LYS A 16 -11.73 -17.55 -9.95
N GLY A 17 -12.73 -16.67 -9.92
CA GLY A 17 -14.11 -17.09 -10.16
C GLY A 17 -15.10 -15.95 -10.42
N GLY A 18 -16.39 -16.32 -10.41
CA GLY A 18 -17.52 -15.39 -10.52
C GLY A 18 -18.01 -14.94 -9.14
N ALA A 19 -18.55 -13.71 -9.06
CA ALA A 19 -19.16 -13.21 -7.84
C ALA A 19 -20.58 -13.77 -7.69
N VAL A 20 -20.83 -14.54 -6.62
CA VAL A 20 -22.17 -14.95 -6.19
C VAL A 20 -22.40 -14.41 -4.78
N GLY A 21 -23.38 -13.52 -4.61
CA GLY A 21 -23.76 -12.98 -3.31
C GLY A 21 -22.90 -11.82 -2.80
N ARG A 22 -22.78 -11.69 -1.48
CA ARG A 22 -22.06 -10.59 -0.81
C ARG A 22 -20.55 -10.80 -0.93
N VAL A 23 -19.88 -9.80 -1.47
CA VAL A 23 -18.41 -9.79 -1.59
C VAL A 23 -17.81 -9.07 -0.38
N GLU A 24 -16.86 -9.72 0.27
CA GLU A 24 -16.01 -9.12 1.28
C GLU A 24 -14.62 -8.89 0.70
N VAL A 25 -14.06 -7.71 0.93
CA VAL A 25 -12.71 -7.34 0.49
C VAL A 25 -11.84 -7.13 1.71
N ASN A 26 -10.74 -7.87 1.79
CA ASN A 26 -9.75 -7.71 2.85
C ASN A 26 -8.47 -7.11 2.26
N LEU A 27 -7.99 -6.02 2.88
CA LEU A 27 -6.74 -5.35 2.56
C LEU A 27 -5.74 -5.67 3.68
N SER A 28 -4.61 -6.26 3.31
CA SER A 28 -3.59 -6.70 4.27
C SER A 28 -2.22 -6.15 3.86
N PRO A 29 -1.91 -4.89 4.21
CA PRO A 29 -0.59 -4.32 4.03
C PRO A 29 0.42 -4.95 4.99
N GLN A 30 1.61 -5.26 4.50
CA GLN A 30 2.73 -5.80 5.27
C GLN A 30 4.02 -5.07 4.88
N ILE A 31 4.89 -4.83 5.87
CA ILE A 31 6.25 -4.36 5.66
C ILE A 31 7.14 -5.60 5.69
N GLU A 32 7.85 -5.83 4.59
CA GLU A 32 8.72 -6.98 4.41
C GLU A 32 10.15 -6.69 4.89
N ASP A 33 10.62 -5.46 4.65
CA ASP A 33 11.95 -5.04 5.08
C ASP A 33 12.05 -3.52 5.23
N VAL A 34 13.01 -3.08 6.03
CA VAL A 34 13.33 -1.67 6.27
C VAL A 34 14.85 -1.53 6.24
N ARG A 35 15.36 -0.70 5.33
CA ARG A 35 16.80 -0.53 5.12
C ARG A 35 17.17 0.91 4.81
N LEU A 36 18.45 1.23 4.97
CA LEU A 36 18.98 2.55 4.61
C LEU A 36 18.92 2.73 3.09
N GLY A 37 18.35 3.86 2.67
CA GLY A 37 18.28 4.28 1.28
C GLY A 37 19.01 5.60 1.03
N GLU A 38 19.55 5.77 -0.18
CA GLU A 38 20.13 7.03 -0.67
C GLU A 38 19.41 7.44 -1.95
N LEU A 39 18.83 8.65 -1.97
CA LEU A 39 18.34 9.28 -3.20
C LEU A 39 19.34 10.33 -3.67
N ARG A 40 19.70 10.26 -4.94
CA ARG A 40 20.48 11.30 -5.63
C ARG A 40 19.52 12.31 -6.24
N MET A 41 19.59 13.55 -5.77
CA MET A 41 18.86 14.69 -6.32
C MET A 41 19.84 15.66 -6.99
N PRO A 42 19.36 16.55 -7.88
CA PRO A 42 20.21 17.58 -8.48
C PRO A 42 20.93 18.47 -7.44
N THR A 43 20.33 18.64 -6.25
CA THR A 43 20.83 19.45 -5.14
C THR A 43 21.75 18.69 -4.18
N GLY A 44 21.96 17.39 -4.37
CA GLY A 44 22.82 16.56 -3.52
C GLY A 44 22.23 15.18 -3.22
N LYS A 45 22.78 14.53 -2.20
CA LYS A 45 22.33 13.22 -1.72
C LYS A 45 21.46 13.38 -0.49
N ILE A 46 20.35 12.65 -0.44
CA ILE A 46 19.47 12.57 0.72
C ILE A 46 19.40 11.11 1.17
N ASN A 47 19.77 10.89 2.43
CA ASN A 47 19.61 9.61 3.09
C ASN A 47 18.20 9.55 3.71
N GLY A 48 17.61 8.38 3.62
CA GLY A 48 16.30 8.07 4.18
C GLY A 48 16.16 6.57 4.34
N ILE A 49 14.92 6.11 4.42
CA ILE A 49 14.59 4.73 4.69
C ILE A 49 13.84 4.15 3.50
N GLU A 50 14.36 3.07 2.93
CA GLU A 50 13.62 2.25 1.99
C GLU A 50 12.81 1.22 2.77
N VAL A 51 11.49 1.31 2.64
CA VAL A 51 10.53 0.36 3.22
C VAL A 51 10.01 -0.54 2.12
N LEU A 52 10.42 -1.81 2.12
CA LEU A 52 9.90 -2.83 1.22
C LEU A 52 8.55 -3.30 1.76
N PHE A 53 7.56 -3.38 0.89
CA PHE A 53 6.20 -3.74 1.27
C PHE A 53 5.61 -4.83 0.39
N GLU A 54 4.67 -5.55 0.96
CA GLU A 54 3.74 -6.42 0.26
C GLU A 54 2.31 -6.04 0.65
N TYR A 55 1.47 -5.78 -0.34
CA TYR A 55 0.08 -5.40 -0.16
C TYR A 55 -0.80 -6.50 -0.75
N LYS A 56 -1.42 -7.30 0.13
CA LYS A 56 -2.33 -8.38 -0.26
C LYS A 56 -3.77 -7.90 -0.25
N ILE A 57 -4.53 -8.29 -1.27
CA ILE A 57 -5.96 -8.00 -1.40
C ILE A 57 -6.68 -9.30 -1.72
N ASN A 58 -7.67 -9.64 -0.92
CA ASN A 58 -8.44 -10.87 -1.09
C ASN A 58 -9.93 -10.55 -1.25
N TYR A 59 -10.52 -11.05 -2.32
CA TYR A 59 -11.96 -10.93 -2.60
C TYR A 59 -12.65 -12.25 -2.28
N ARG A 60 -13.38 -12.30 -1.17
CA ARG A 60 -14.06 -13.51 -0.69
C ARG A 60 -15.45 -13.68 -1.33
N PRO A 61 -15.95 -14.92 -1.50
CA PRO A 61 -15.37 -16.18 -1.00
C PRO A 61 -14.15 -16.70 -1.76
N GLU A 62 -13.97 -16.40 -3.04
CA GLU A 62 -12.74 -16.75 -3.81
C GLU A 62 -12.83 -16.14 -5.22
N ILE A 63 -13.19 -14.85 -5.29
CA ILE A 63 -13.48 -14.18 -6.57
C ILE A 63 -12.19 -13.79 -7.27
N ALA A 64 -11.26 -13.22 -6.50
CA ALA A 64 -9.99 -12.74 -6.97
C ALA A 64 -9.00 -12.55 -5.82
N SER A 65 -7.72 -12.45 -6.14
CA SER A 65 -6.67 -12.01 -5.24
C SER A 65 -5.71 -11.09 -5.97
N ALA A 66 -5.14 -10.13 -5.25
CA ALA A 66 -4.04 -9.31 -5.76
C ALA A 66 -2.90 -9.25 -4.75
N VAL A 67 -1.68 -9.18 -5.27
CA VAL A 67 -0.45 -8.95 -4.52
C VAL A 67 0.32 -7.85 -5.22
N ILE A 68 0.55 -6.75 -4.52
CA ILE A 68 1.39 -5.66 -4.98
C ILE A 68 2.63 -5.62 -4.10
N LYS A 69 3.81 -5.65 -4.71
CA LYS A 69 5.09 -5.48 -4.02
C LYS A 69 5.79 -4.25 -4.53
N GLY A 70 6.56 -3.63 -3.64
CA GLY A 70 7.36 -2.49 -4.00
C GLY A 70 8.20 -2.00 -2.84
N MET A 71 8.70 -0.79 -3.00
CA MET A 71 9.40 -0.07 -1.95
C MET A 71 8.93 1.37 -1.90
N VAL A 72 8.95 1.94 -0.71
CA VAL A 72 8.65 3.35 -0.44
C VAL A 72 9.88 4.01 0.13
N PHE A 73 10.20 5.22 -0.33
CA PHE A 73 11.27 6.01 0.27
C PHE A 73 10.69 6.97 1.32
N TYR A 74 10.95 6.67 2.58
CA TYR A 74 10.49 7.42 3.75
C TYR A 74 11.61 8.32 4.27
N LEU A 75 11.33 9.61 4.40
CA LEU A 75 12.23 10.61 4.97
C LEU A 75 11.63 11.10 6.30
N PRO A 76 12.14 10.62 7.46
CA PRO A 76 11.63 11.07 8.75
C PRO A 76 11.83 12.59 8.93
N PRO A 77 11.00 13.25 9.75
CA PRO A 77 11.12 14.69 10.01
C PRO A 77 12.47 15.10 10.60
N GLN A 78 13.10 14.22 11.38
CA GLN A 78 14.40 14.41 12.03
C GLN A 78 15.36 13.34 11.54
N LYS A 79 16.60 13.72 11.19
CA LYS A 79 17.59 12.79 10.61
C LYS A 79 18.00 11.70 11.59
N GLU A 80 18.03 12.02 12.87
CA GLU A 80 18.41 11.15 13.98
C GLU A 80 17.46 9.95 14.10
N GLN A 81 16.21 10.10 13.63
CA GLN A 81 15.23 9.01 13.65
C GLN A 81 15.56 7.90 12.64
N ILE A 82 16.41 8.15 11.64
CA ILE A 82 16.79 7.13 10.65
C ILE A 82 17.42 5.93 11.37
N ASP A 83 18.43 6.18 12.21
CA ASP A 83 19.14 5.13 12.93
C ASP A 83 18.22 4.44 13.94
N GLU A 84 17.35 5.19 14.65
CA GLU A 84 16.37 4.60 15.58
C GLU A 84 15.41 3.62 14.89
N ILE A 85 14.92 3.97 13.70
CA ILE A 85 13.95 3.15 12.96
C ILE A 85 14.63 1.88 12.44
N LEU A 86 15.85 2.00 11.91
CA LEU A 86 16.64 0.88 11.43
C LEU A 86 16.99 -0.08 12.58
N ASP A 87 17.44 0.45 13.72
CA ASP A 87 17.76 -0.32 14.92
C ASP A 87 16.53 -1.08 15.44
N LEU A 88 15.37 -0.42 15.51
CA LEU A 88 14.14 -1.05 15.98
C LEU A 88 13.71 -2.19 15.05
N TRP A 89 13.83 -1.99 13.73
CA TRP A 89 13.55 -3.03 12.75
C TRP A 89 14.53 -4.21 12.87
N GLU A 90 15.82 -3.95 13.03
CA GLU A 90 16.83 -5.00 13.16
C GLU A 90 16.61 -5.83 14.43
N LYS A 91 16.32 -5.18 15.56
CA LYS A 91 16.15 -5.82 16.88
C LYS A 91 14.81 -6.53 17.02
N GLU A 92 13.72 -5.92 16.56
CA GLU A 92 12.36 -6.39 16.85
C GLU A 92 11.53 -6.76 15.62
N LYS A 93 11.99 -6.44 14.41
CA LYS A 93 11.20 -6.55 13.17
C LYS A 93 9.87 -5.82 13.26
N LYS A 94 9.91 -4.63 13.88
CA LYS A 94 8.76 -3.73 14.04
C LYS A 94 9.12 -2.33 13.56
N VAL A 95 8.08 -1.60 13.20
CA VAL A 95 8.11 -0.14 13.02
C VAL A 95 7.16 0.50 14.01
N LYS A 96 7.46 1.74 14.41
CA LYS A 96 6.58 2.53 15.28
C LYS A 96 5.20 2.68 14.59
N PRO A 97 4.07 2.58 15.33
CA PRO A 97 2.73 2.62 14.76
C PRO A 97 2.45 3.85 13.88
N GLU A 98 3.01 5.00 14.23
CA GLU A 98 2.86 6.25 13.51
C GLU A 98 3.48 6.16 12.10
N ILE A 99 4.70 5.62 12.02
CA ILE A 99 5.43 5.43 10.75
C ILE A 99 4.69 4.40 9.89
N PHE A 100 4.23 3.31 10.51
CA PHE A 100 3.44 2.30 9.81
C PHE A 100 2.19 2.92 9.18
N ALA A 101 1.45 3.73 9.95
CA ALA A 101 0.25 4.41 9.45
C ALA A 101 0.58 5.37 8.30
N GLU A 102 1.63 6.18 8.42
CA GLU A 102 2.07 7.11 7.36
C GLU A 102 2.41 6.37 6.05
N VAL A 103 3.23 5.32 6.14
CA VAL A 103 3.66 4.52 5.00
C VAL A 103 2.49 3.79 4.36
N VAL A 104 1.65 3.11 5.15
CA VAL A 104 0.51 2.34 4.63
C VAL A 104 -0.55 3.22 4.01
N ASN A 105 -0.85 4.39 4.59
CA ASN A 105 -1.79 5.34 4.02
C ASN A 105 -1.28 5.87 2.68
N PHE A 106 0.01 6.20 2.60
CA PHE A 106 0.64 6.61 1.34
C PHE A 106 0.56 5.50 0.30
N ILE A 107 0.99 4.27 0.63
CA ILE A 107 0.92 3.13 -0.30
C ILE A 107 -0.51 2.92 -0.78
N THR A 108 -1.50 2.92 0.13
CA THR A 108 -2.90 2.70 -0.20
C THR A 108 -3.40 3.75 -1.20
N ASN A 109 -3.07 5.03 -1.00
CA ASN A 109 -3.43 6.10 -1.92
C ASN A 109 -2.82 5.91 -3.31
N GLU A 110 -1.56 5.50 -3.39
CA GLU A 110 -0.84 5.32 -4.66
C GLU A 110 -1.32 4.08 -5.44
N ILE A 111 -1.62 2.96 -4.76
CA ILE A 111 -2.04 1.73 -5.44
C ILE A 111 -3.52 1.69 -5.78
N THR A 112 -4.35 2.48 -5.08
CA THR A 112 -5.82 2.48 -5.27
C THR A 112 -6.23 2.74 -6.73
N PRO A 113 -5.72 3.79 -7.42
CA PRO A 113 -6.06 4.03 -8.83
C PRO A 113 -5.75 2.83 -9.75
N ILE A 114 -4.59 2.20 -9.55
CA ILE A 114 -4.15 1.04 -10.34
C ILE A 114 -5.13 -0.12 -10.14
N LEU A 115 -5.49 -0.39 -8.89
CA LEU A 115 -6.43 -1.45 -8.53
C LEU A 115 -7.85 -1.18 -9.03
N MET A 116 -8.27 0.09 -9.10
CA MET A 116 -9.57 0.46 -9.67
C MET A 116 -9.62 0.15 -11.17
N VAL A 117 -8.57 0.49 -11.92
CA VAL A 117 -8.47 0.18 -13.34
C VAL A 117 -8.44 -1.33 -13.56
N ALA A 118 -7.58 -2.04 -12.83
CA ALA A 118 -7.51 -3.50 -12.92
C ALA A 118 -8.85 -4.18 -12.58
N ALA A 119 -9.55 -3.73 -11.55
CA ALA A 119 -10.85 -4.27 -11.18
C ALA A 119 -11.89 -4.09 -12.30
N LYS A 120 -11.91 -2.91 -12.92
CA LYS A 120 -12.80 -2.59 -14.06
C LYS A 120 -12.51 -3.46 -15.28
N ASP A 121 -11.24 -3.70 -15.58
CA ASP A 121 -10.82 -4.46 -16.77
C ASP A 121 -11.06 -5.96 -16.57
N MET A 122 -10.74 -6.49 -15.39
CA MET A 122 -10.94 -7.91 -15.05
C MET A 122 -12.38 -8.26 -14.70
N LYS A 123 -13.28 -7.26 -14.63
CA LYS A 123 -14.69 -7.42 -14.20
C LYS A 123 -14.78 -8.11 -12.84
N ILE A 124 -13.98 -7.64 -11.88
CA ILE A 124 -14.06 -8.05 -10.48
C ILE A 124 -14.59 -6.86 -9.64
N PRO A 125 -15.11 -7.12 -8.43
CA PRO A 125 -15.60 -6.04 -7.56
C PRO A 125 -14.51 -5.01 -7.25
N TYR A 126 -14.91 -3.74 -7.06
CA TYR A 126 -13.99 -2.72 -6.57
C TYR A 126 -13.65 -2.99 -5.10
N HIS A 127 -12.38 -2.76 -4.74
CA HIS A 127 -11.91 -2.92 -3.37
C HIS A 127 -12.36 -1.79 -2.44
N ILE A 128 -12.78 -0.66 -3.01
CA ILE A 128 -13.38 0.49 -2.31
C ILE A 128 -14.78 0.73 -2.90
N PRO A 129 -15.78 1.06 -2.06
CA PRO A 129 -17.12 1.38 -2.54
C PRO A 129 -17.08 2.63 -3.41
N LEU A 130 -17.65 2.53 -4.62
CA LEU A 130 -17.88 3.70 -5.45
C LEU A 130 -19.06 4.53 -4.91
N PRO A 131 -18.98 5.86 -4.93
CA PRO A 131 -20.10 6.71 -4.59
C PRO A 131 -21.27 6.44 -5.54
N ARG A 132 -22.48 6.34 -4.99
CA ARG A 132 -23.72 6.11 -5.73
C ARG A 132 -24.71 7.21 -5.38
N VAL A 133 -25.40 7.73 -6.40
CA VAL A 133 -26.55 8.62 -6.19
C VAL A 133 -27.75 7.76 -5.83
N ALA A 134 -28.34 7.99 -4.66
CA ALA A 134 -29.59 7.37 -4.26
C ALA A 134 -30.76 8.30 -4.65
N LEU A 135 -31.79 7.75 -5.30
CA LEU A 135 -33.05 8.47 -5.46
C LEU A 135 -33.72 8.55 -4.08
N ARG A 136 -33.91 9.77 -3.57
CA ARG A 136 -34.73 10.00 -2.38
C ARG A 136 -36.17 9.67 -2.76
N GLN A 137 -36.73 8.60 -2.20
CA GLN A 137 -38.18 8.39 -2.27
C GLN A 137 -38.82 9.58 -1.53
N ARG A 138 -39.63 10.38 -2.23
CA ARG A 138 -40.47 11.39 -1.58
C ARG A 138 -41.53 10.63 -0.79
N GLU A 139 -41.56 10.86 0.52
CA GLU A 139 -42.67 10.46 1.39
C GLU A 139 -43.97 11.17 0.99
#